data_AF-A0AAV5S862-F1
#
_entry.id   AF-A0AAV5S862-F1
#
_cell.length_a   1.000
_cell.length_b   1.000
_cell.length_c   1.000
_cell.angle_alpha   90.00
_cell.angle_beta   90.00
_cell.angle_gamma   90.00
#
_symmetry.space_group_name_H-M   'P 1'
#
loop_
_entity.id
_entity.type
_entity.pdbx_description
1 polymer ?
#
loop_
_entity_poly.entity_id
_entity_poly.type
_entity_poly.pdbx_seq_one_letter_code
_entity_poly.pdbx_strand_id
1 'polypeptide(L)'
;MTSLLTTVSLLALVSGIAAQCTGNDHPSCASWKNNGYCTNAGAPMEQRKQYCGVTCGFCNTDGTQTAAGGGSLYPACTDANENCPAWNTNNNFCRDTATPNTLKLLHCCGTCRPIIQG
;
A
#
# COMPACT_ATOMS: atom_id res chain seq x y z
N MET A 1 33.47 27.57 -8.87
CA MET A 1 33.61 26.24 -8.23
C MET A 1 32.24 25.87 -7.71
N THR A 2 31.69 24.80 -8.29
CA THR A 2 30.31 24.33 -8.26
C THR A 2 29.94 23.74 -6.90
N SER A 3 28.97 24.35 -6.20
CA SER A 3 28.33 23.74 -5.01
C SER A 3 27.40 22.62 -5.47
N LEU A 4 27.89 21.37 -5.37
CA LEU A 4 27.23 20.17 -5.87
C LEU A 4 26.66 19.29 -4.74
N LEU A 5 26.09 19.88 -3.68
CA LEU A 5 25.73 19.14 -2.46
C LEU A 5 24.28 19.29 -1.96
N THR A 6 23.36 19.92 -2.70
CA THR A 6 22.00 20.18 -2.17
C THR A 6 20.87 19.31 -2.75
N THR A 7 21.14 18.30 -3.60
CA THR A 7 20.06 17.59 -4.32
C THR A 7 19.75 16.16 -3.88
N VAL A 8 20.38 15.61 -2.83
CA VAL A 8 20.21 14.17 -2.51
C VAL A 8 19.04 13.86 -1.55
N SER A 9 18.42 14.85 -0.90
CA SER A 9 17.47 14.56 0.20
C SER A 9 15.99 14.48 -0.19
N LEU A 10 15.63 14.53 -1.48
CA LEU A 10 14.22 14.62 -1.92
C LEU A 10 13.74 13.44 -2.78
N LEU A 11 14.20 12.22 -2.52
CA LEU A 11 13.73 11.01 -3.25
C LEU A 11 13.05 9.96 -2.35
N ALA A 12 12.98 10.18 -1.02
CA ALA A 12 12.42 9.18 -0.10
C ALA A 12 10.88 9.26 0.10
N LEU A 13 10.18 10.27 -0.43
CA LEU A 13 8.72 10.41 -0.21
C LEU A 13 7.83 9.69 -1.24
N VAL A 14 8.40 9.13 -2.31
CA VAL A 14 7.58 8.60 -3.43
C VAL A 14 7.22 7.11 -3.25
N SER A 15 7.84 6.37 -2.33
CA SER A 15 7.59 4.93 -2.12
C SER A 15 6.38 4.62 -1.24
N GLY A 16 5.78 5.62 -0.58
CA GLY A 16 4.66 5.43 0.35
C GLY A 16 3.28 5.23 -0.30
N ILE A 17 3.15 5.46 -1.60
CA ILE A 17 1.88 5.30 -2.33
C ILE A 17 1.52 3.83 -2.53
N ALA A 18 2.51 2.99 -2.83
CA ALA A 18 2.35 1.56 -3.13
C ALA A 18 1.68 0.75 -1.99
N ALA A 19 1.86 1.15 -0.73
CA ALA A 19 1.40 0.37 0.42
C ALA A 19 0.05 0.82 1.00
N GLN A 20 -0.70 1.71 0.33
CA GLN A 20 -1.92 2.25 0.91
C GLN A 20 -3.11 1.31 0.81
N CYS A 21 -3.21 0.51 -0.24
CA CYS A 21 -4.18 -0.57 -0.32
C CYS A 21 -3.46 -1.87 0.02
N THR A 22 -3.42 -2.18 1.32
CA THR A 22 -2.75 -3.37 1.87
C THR A 22 -3.59 -4.64 1.72
N GLY A 23 -4.85 -4.53 1.29
CA GLY A 23 -5.80 -5.65 1.26
C GLY A 23 -6.39 -6.02 2.62
N ASN A 24 -5.81 -5.50 3.71
CA ASN A 24 -6.21 -5.79 5.09
C ASN A 24 -6.40 -4.50 5.88
N ASP A 25 -7.42 -4.48 6.73
CA ASP A 25 -7.69 -3.34 7.58
C ASP A 25 -7.09 -3.50 8.99
N HIS A 26 -6.91 -2.37 9.65
CA HIS A 26 -6.64 -2.34 11.08
C HIS A 26 -7.85 -2.95 11.85
N PRO A 27 -7.62 -3.73 12.92
CA PRO A 27 -8.69 -4.39 13.67
C PRO A 27 -9.78 -3.43 14.18
N SER A 28 -9.42 -2.17 14.44
CA SER A 28 -10.34 -1.12 14.92
C SER A 28 -11.21 -0.47 13.84
N CYS A 29 -11.08 -0.84 12.56
CA CYS A 29 -11.78 -0.16 11.46
C CYS A 29 -13.30 -0.23 11.55
N ALA A 30 -13.86 -1.29 12.14
CA ALA A 30 -15.30 -1.36 12.42
C ALA A 30 -15.76 -0.21 13.32
N SER A 31 -15.03 0.07 14.41
CA SER A 31 -15.31 1.17 15.32
C SER A 31 -15.03 2.54 14.68
N TRP A 32 -13.88 2.67 14.01
CA TRP A 32 -13.48 3.93 13.38
C TRP A 32 -14.42 4.34 12.25
N LYS A 33 -14.92 3.39 11.45
CA LYS A 33 -15.94 3.66 10.44
C LYS A 33 -17.21 4.26 11.05
N ASN A 34 -17.69 3.70 12.16
CA ASN A 34 -18.87 4.23 12.87
C ASN A 34 -18.64 5.64 13.43
N ASN A 35 -17.38 5.97 13.75
CA ASN A 35 -16.97 7.31 14.19
C ASN A 35 -16.60 8.25 13.03
N GLY A 36 -16.95 7.92 11.79
CA GLY A 36 -16.77 8.80 10.62
C GLY A 36 -15.37 8.78 10.01
N TYR A 37 -14.52 7.81 10.33
CA TYR A 37 -13.16 7.74 9.80
C TYR A 37 -13.09 7.77 8.28
N CYS A 38 -13.99 7.04 7.60
CA CYS A 38 -14.02 6.95 6.14
C CYS A 38 -14.34 8.29 5.45
N THR A 39 -15.04 9.21 6.13
CA THR A 39 -15.45 10.50 5.57
C THR A 39 -14.65 11.67 6.15
N ASN A 40 -13.89 11.46 7.23
CA ASN A 40 -13.08 12.48 7.89
C ASN A 40 -12.03 13.05 6.93
N ALA A 41 -12.20 14.31 6.50
CA ALA A 41 -11.26 15.00 5.62
C ALA A 41 -9.98 15.48 6.34
N GLY A 42 -9.98 15.51 7.68
CA GLY A 42 -8.79 15.77 8.48
C GLY A 42 -7.77 14.63 8.45
N ALA A 43 -8.20 13.41 8.07
CA ALA A 43 -7.31 12.30 7.74
C ALA A 43 -7.12 12.26 6.22
N PRO A 44 -5.87 12.38 5.71
CA PRO A 44 -5.59 12.25 4.28
C PRO A 44 -6.14 10.94 3.72
N MET A 45 -6.58 10.95 2.46
CA MET A 45 -7.13 9.77 1.80
C MET A 45 -6.17 8.58 1.84
N GLU A 46 -4.89 8.86 1.68
CA GLU A 46 -3.80 7.89 1.75
C GLU A 46 -3.76 7.17 3.10
N GLN A 47 -3.91 7.92 4.19
CA GLN A 47 -3.97 7.38 5.55
C GLN A 47 -5.22 6.53 5.74
N ARG A 48 -6.37 7.01 5.25
CA ARG A 48 -7.63 6.26 5.36
C ARG A 48 -7.58 4.93 4.60
N LYS A 49 -6.94 4.92 3.44
CA LYS A 49 -6.67 3.70 2.67
C LYS A 49 -5.74 2.76 3.45
N GLN A 50 -4.63 3.27 3.97
CA GLN A 50 -3.62 2.48 4.67
C GLN A 50 -4.21 1.71 5.86
N TYR A 51 -5.10 2.34 6.63
CA TYR A 51 -5.65 1.71 7.83
C TYR A 51 -6.97 1.00 7.59
N CYS A 52 -7.91 1.60 6.85
CA CYS A 52 -9.27 1.08 6.71
C CYS A 52 -9.76 1.05 5.26
N GLY A 53 -8.85 0.88 4.30
CA GLY A 53 -9.15 0.96 2.88
C GLY A 53 -10.26 0.01 2.45
N VAL A 54 -10.29 -1.23 2.95
CA VAL A 54 -11.31 -2.22 2.58
C VAL A 54 -12.65 -1.87 3.23
N THR A 55 -12.66 -1.61 4.53
CA THR A 55 -13.84 -1.25 5.34
C THR A 55 -14.52 0.02 4.82
N CYS A 56 -13.72 0.98 4.34
CA CYS A 56 -14.19 2.23 3.75
C CYS A 56 -14.53 2.11 2.25
N GLY A 57 -14.27 0.96 1.61
CA GLY A 57 -14.55 0.73 0.20
C GLY A 57 -13.61 1.44 -0.76
N PHE A 58 -12.46 1.91 -0.29
CA PHE A 58 -11.41 2.56 -1.08
C PHE A 58 -10.43 1.55 -1.70
N CYS A 59 -10.30 0.38 -1.09
CA CYS A 59 -9.39 -0.69 -1.52
C CYS A 59 -10.14 -2.02 -1.59
N ASN A 60 -9.65 -2.92 -2.44
CA ASN A 60 -10.05 -4.32 -2.51
C ASN A 60 -9.15 -5.17 -1.60
N THR A 61 -9.59 -6.39 -1.28
CA THR A 61 -8.83 -7.34 -0.45
C THR A 61 -7.54 -7.84 -1.11
N ASP A 62 -7.44 -7.72 -2.43
CA ASP A 62 -6.23 -8.03 -3.21
C ASP A 62 -5.21 -6.88 -3.24
N GLY A 63 -5.48 -5.82 -2.47
CA GLY A 63 -4.64 -4.62 -2.39
C GLY A 63 -4.78 -3.68 -3.57
N THR A 64 -5.68 -3.92 -4.52
CA THR A 64 -5.99 -2.94 -5.57
C THR A 64 -6.89 -1.83 -5.03
N GLN A 65 -6.96 -0.71 -5.75
CA GLN A 65 -7.77 0.45 -5.37
C GLN A 65 -9.10 0.45 -6.12
N THR A 66 -10.18 0.92 -5.48
CA THR A 66 -11.50 1.11 -6.11
C THR A 66 -11.63 2.49 -6.74
N ALA A 67 -12.68 2.72 -7.52
CA ALA A 67 -13.02 4.06 -8.02
C ALA A 67 -13.20 5.09 -6.88
N ALA A 68 -13.78 4.67 -5.75
CA ALA A 68 -13.93 5.54 -4.57
C ALA A 68 -12.59 5.86 -3.89
N GLY A 69 -11.57 5.01 -4.07
CA GLY A 69 -10.23 5.19 -3.53
C GLY A 69 -9.31 6.14 -4.31
N GLY A 70 -9.74 6.58 -5.50
CA GLY A 70 -8.90 7.34 -6.46
C GLY A 70 -8.81 6.73 -7.85
N GLY A 71 -9.32 5.50 -8.06
CA GLY A 71 -9.38 4.85 -9.38
C GLY A 71 -8.03 4.70 -10.07
N SER A 72 -8.01 4.83 -11.41
CA SER A 72 -6.82 4.69 -12.26
C SER A 72 -5.74 5.76 -12.06
N LEU A 73 -5.96 6.73 -11.15
CA LEU A 73 -4.91 7.68 -10.73
C LEU A 73 -3.89 7.04 -9.79
N TYR A 74 -4.12 5.79 -9.39
CA TYR A 74 -3.14 5.03 -8.65
C TYR A 74 -2.01 4.59 -9.59
N PRO A 75 -0.75 5.02 -9.35
CA PRO A 75 0.35 4.64 -10.22
C PRO A 75 0.49 3.13 -10.26
N ALA A 76 0.76 2.61 -11.45
CA ALA A 76 1.10 1.21 -11.64
C ALA A 76 2.22 0.86 -10.65
N CYS A 77 1.98 -0.16 -9.85
CA CYS A 77 2.91 -0.55 -8.81
C CYS A 77 3.99 -1.43 -9.42
N THR A 78 5.25 -1.04 -9.29
CA THR A 78 6.39 -1.85 -9.72
C THR A 78 7.07 -2.48 -8.53
N ASP A 79 7.76 -3.59 -8.75
CA ASP A 79 8.62 -4.17 -7.72
C ASP A 79 9.78 -3.22 -7.43
N ALA A 80 10.05 -3.00 -6.14
CA ALA A 80 11.19 -2.26 -5.65
C ALA A 80 12.41 -3.17 -5.44
N ASN A 81 12.22 -4.49 -5.44
CA ASN A 81 13.28 -5.48 -5.32
C ASN A 81 13.26 -6.45 -6.51
N GLU A 82 14.40 -6.67 -7.14
CA GLU A 82 14.53 -7.60 -8.27
C GLU A 82 14.28 -9.07 -7.89
N ASN A 83 14.39 -9.44 -6.61
CA ASN A 83 14.20 -10.80 -6.12
C ASN A 83 12.74 -11.19 -5.93
N CYS A 84 11.78 -10.28 -6.16
CA CYS A 84 10.36 -10.54 -5.94
C CYS A 84 9.82 -11.79 -6.64
N PRO A 85 10.15 -12.08 -7.91
CA PRO A 85 9.75 -13.33 -8.54
C PRO A 85 10.27 -14.58 -7.81
N ALA A 86 11.53 -14.56 -7.38
CA ALA A 86 12.16 -15.68 -6.68
C ALA A 86 11.58 -15.88 -5.27
N TRP A 87 11.40 -14.80 -4.51
CA TRP A 87 10.79 -14.86 -3.17
C TRP A 87 9.37 -15.39 -3.21
N ASN A 88 8.57 -14.95 -4.19
CA ASN A 88 7.22 -15.45 -4.32
C ASN A 88 7.19 -16.93 -4.76
N THR A 89 8.06 -17.32 -5.69
CA THR A 89 8.14 -18.71 -6.18
C THR A 89 8.61 -19.68 -5.09
N ASN A 90 9.65 -19.33 -4.34
CA ASN A 90 10.31 -20.24 -3.42
C ASN A 90 9.65 -20.27 -2.03
N ASN A 91 9.14 -19.13 -1.57
CA ASN A 91 8.66 -18.97 -0.19
C ASN A 91 7.20 -18.54 -0.10
N ASN A 92 6.48 -18.43 -1.23
CA ASN A 92 5.13 -17.86 -1.28
C ASN A 92 5.04 -16.48 -0.62
N PHE A 93 6.06 -15.64 -0.78
CA PHE A 93 6.20 -14.35 -0.10
C PHE A 93 4.92 -13.49 -0.11
N CYS A 94 4.18 -13.45 -1.22
CA CYS A 94 2.96 -12.64 -1.31
C CYS A 94 1.80 -13.21 -0.47
N ARG A 95 1.81 -14.51 -0.16
CA ARG A 95 0.81 -15.22 0.65
C ARG A 95 1.24 -15.50 2.08
N ASP A 96 2.50 -15.20 2.42
CA ASP A 96 3.03 -15.43 3.76
C ASP A 96 2.30 -14.61 4.82
N THR A 97 1.60 -15.24 5.75
CA THR A 97 0.85 -14.56 6.82
C THR A 97 1.76 -13.98 7.90
N ALA A 98 3.03 -14.39 7.99
CA ALA A 98 3.98 -13.82 8.95
C ALA A 98 4.48 -12.44 8.51
N THR A 99 4.59 -12.20 7.20
CA THR A 99 4.99 -10.91 6.66
C THR A 99 3.78 -9.98 6.49
N PRO A 100 3.80 -8.77 7.08
CA PRO A 100 2.75 -7.78 6.87
C PRO A 100 2.60 -7.39 5.39
N ASN A 101 1.36 -7.24 4.92
CA ASN A 101 1.09 -6.82 3.52
C ASN A 101 1.77 -5.50 3.15
N THR A 102 1.94 -4.59 4.12
CA THR A 102 2.71 -3.36 3.93
C THR A 102 4.14 -3.63 3.48
N LEU A 103 4.83 -4.61 4.08
CA LEU A 103 6.21 -4.96 3.67
C LEU A 103 6.23 -5.70 2.33
N LYS A 104 5.24 -6.57 2.08
CA LYS A 104 5.10 -7.23 0.77
C LYS A 104 4.96 -6.22 -0.35
N LEU A 105 4.11 -5.22 -0.16
CA LEU A 105 3.84 -4.17 -1.14
C LEU A 105 4.94 -3.10 -1.20
N LEU A 106 5.69 -2.90 -0.11
CA LEU A 106 6.85 -2.02 -0.13
C LEU A 106 7.95 -2.56 -1.04
N HIS A 107 8.17 -3.88 -1.04
CA HIS A 107 9.24 -4.51 -1.80
C HIS A 107 8.80 -5.07 -3.15
N CYS A 108 7.64 -5.72 -3.19
CA CYS A 108 7.20 -6.57 -4.30
C CYS A 108 5.79 -6.24 -4.76
N CYS A 109 5.50 -4.95 -4.94
CA CYS A 109 4.15 -4.52 -5.23
C CYS A 109 3.58 -5.07 -6.56
N GLY A 110 4.41 -5.11 -7.60
CA GLY A 110 4.01 -5.60 -8.93
C GLY A 110 3.81 -7.10 -8.94
N THR A 111 4.71 -7.85 -8.28
CA THR A 111 4.60 -9.31 -8.13
C THR A 111 3.45 -9.71 -7.21
N CYS A 112 3.24 -8.97 -6.10
CA CYS A 112 2.28 -9.37 -5.09
C CYS A 112 0.87 -8.88 -5.34
N ARG A 113 0.60 -7.92 -6.23
CA ARG A 113 -0.77 -7.59 -6.63
C ARG A 113 -1.15 -8.35 -7.89
N PRO A 114 -2.34 -8.99 -7.94
CA PRO A 114 -3.44 -9.02 -6.96
C PRO A 114 -3.42 -10.26 -6.04
N ILE A 115 -2.25 -10.77 -5.68
CA ILE A 115 -2.06 -12.10 -5.03
C ILE A 115 -1.93 -11.99 -3.50
N ILE A 116 -1.81 -10.79 -2.93
CA ILE A 116 -1.56 -10.61 -1.49
C ILE A 116 -2.60 -11.32 -0.63
N GLN A 117 -2.12 -11.94 0.43
CA GLN A 117 -2.93 -12.53 1.49
C GLN A 117 -2.25 -12.23 2.81
N GLY A 118 -3.00 -11.76 3.80
CA GLY A 118 -2.48 -11.56 5.16
C GLY A 118 -3.46 -12.06 6.20
#